data_AF-A0A7C3YX54-F1
#
_entry.id   AF-A0A7C3YX54-F1
#
_cell.length_a   1.000
_cell.length_b   1.000
_cell.length_c   1.000
_cell.angle_alpha   90.00
_cell.angle_beta   90.00
_cell.angle_gamma   90.00
#
_symmetry.space_group_name_H-M   'P 1'
#
loop_
_entity.id
_entity.type
_entity.pdbx_description
1 polymer ?
#
loop_
_entity_poly.entity_id
_entity_poly.type
_entity_poly.pdbx_seq_one_letter_code
_entity_poly.pdbx_strand_id
1 'polypeptide(L)'
;MTPKNLKRTKFLDGSDTKLKDYICDNFKIENEKGLDFVFRKNNKIYFGEAKFITDSGGTQTNQLDIALNIARKSNNKVETIAVIDGIPWITKNYLEKIKGVPNNNVLTALLLPEYISNL
;
A
#
# COMPACT_ATOMS: atom_id res chain seq x y z
N MET A 1 21.89 -27.20 1.85
CA MET A 1 20.71 -26.31 1.99
C MET A 1 20.99 -25.06 1.17
N THR A 2 20.41 -24.96 -0.02
CA THR A 2 20.69 -23.87 -0.97
C THR A 2 20.03 -22.58 -0.47
N PRO A 3 20.69 -21.40 -0.51
CA PRO A 3 20.02 -20.15 -0.21
C PRO A 3 18.87 -19.95 -1.21
N LYS A 4 17.62 -19.89 -0.74
CA LYS A 4 16.49 -19.42 -1.53
C LYS A 4 16.87 -18.04 -2.05
N ASN A 5 16.83 -17.84 -3.37
CA ASN A 5 17.02 -16.55 -4.04
C ASN A 5 16.42 -15.42 -3.19
N LEU A 6 17.25 -14.62 -2.52
CA LEU A 6 16.79 -13.38 -1.91
C LEU A 6 16.35 -12.46 -3.04
N LYS A 7 15.05 -12.48 -3.35
CA LYS A 7 14.42 -11.53 -4.27
C LYS A 7 14.80 -10.12 -3.79
N ARG A 8 15.68 -9.44 -4.52
CA ARG A 8 16.29 -8.17 -4.10
C ARG A 8 15.23 -7.07 -4.11
N THR A 9 14.60 -6.86 -2.95
CA THR A 9 13.73 -5.70 -2.70
C THR A 9 14.58 -4.45 -2.56
N LYS A 10 14.21 -3.37 -3.25
CA LYS A 10 14.86 -2.06 -3.14
C LYS A 10 13.82 -0.99 -2.95
N PHE A 11 13.82 -0.34 -1.79
CA PHE A 11 13.02 0.86 -1.56
C PHE A 11 13.65 2.03 -2.30
N LEU A 12 12.80 2.87 -2.89
CA LEU A 12 13.21 4.13 -3.50
C LEU A 12 13.31 5.17 -2.39
N ASP A 13 14.35 5.99 -2.47
CA ASP A 13 14.55 7.11 -1.56
C ASP A 13 14.01 8.41 -2.20
N GLY A 14 13.46 9.29 -1.38
CA GLY A 14 12.85 10.54 -1.80
C GLY A 14 11.67 10.96 -0.93
N SER A 15 11.32 12.26 -0.97
CA SER A 15 10.10 12.77 -0.35
C SER A 15 8.86 12.13 -0.97
N ASP A 16 7.78 12.07 -0.20
CA ASP A 16 6.46 11.59 -0.61
C ASP A 16 5.99 12.12 -1.99
N THR A 17 6.25 13.39 -2.28
CA THR A 17 5.90 14.07 -3.52
C THR A 17 6.75 13.58 -4.69
N LYS A 18 8.06 13.38 -4.47
CA LYS A 18 8.97 12.83 -5.49
C LYS A 18 8.63 11.38 -5.82
N LEU A 19 8.27 10.58 -4.80
CA LEU A 19 7.82 9.21 -5.00
C LEU A 19 6.52 9.17 -5.82
N LYS A 20 5.57 10.04 -5.49
CA LYS A 20 4.32 10.21 -6.24
C LYS A 20 4.58 10.64 -7.69
N ASP A 21 5.38 11.68 -7.92
CA ASP A 21 5.68 12.19 -9.27
C ASP A 21 6.35 11.09 -10.12
N TYR A 22 7.31 10.36 -9.55
CA TYR A 22 7.92 9.20 -10.22
C TYR A 22 6.88 8.16 -10.67
N ILE A 23 5.91 7.82 -9.80
CA ILE A 23 4.86 6.86 -10.14
C ILE A 23 3.92 7.40 -11.23
N CYS A 24 3.47 8.65 -11.11
CA CYS A 24 2.60 9.30 -12.09
C CYS A 24 3.26 9.34 -13.48
N ASP A 25 4.50 9.81 -13.55
CA ASP A 25 5.22 10.06 -14.81
C ASP A 25 5.58 8.75 -15.54
N ASN A 26 5.95 7.71 -14.80
CA ASN A 26 6.46 6.46 -15.39
C ASN A 26 5.38 5.39 -15.58
N PHE A 27 4.32 5.41 -14.79
CA PHE A 27 3.33 4.33 -14.75
C PHE A 27 1.90 4.76 -15.07
N LYS A 28 1.68 6.06 -15.37
CA LYS A 28 0.37 6.62 -15.74
C LYS A 28 -0.71 6.34 -14.68
N ILE A 29 -0.32 6.39 -13.41
CA ILE A 29 -1.23 6.25 -12.28
C ILE A 29 -1.48 7.64 -11.74
N GLU A 30 -2.71 8.10 -11.82
CA GLU A 30 -3.11 9.38 -11.23
C GLU A 30 -3.09 9.26 -9.70
N ASN A 31 -2.45 10.20 -9.02
CA ASN A 31 -2.52 10.30 -7.57
C ASN A 31 -2.38 11.75 -7.09
N GLU A 32 -3.27 12.16 -6.19
CA GLU A 32 -3.31 13.54 -5.69
C GLU A 32 -2.48 13.75 -4.42
N LYS A 33 -2.12 12.67 -3.73
CA LYS A 33 -1.39 12.70 -2.44
C LYS A 33 0.02 12.13 -2.59
N GLY A 34 0.92 12.53 -1.68
CA GLY A 34 2.23 11.91 -1.55
C GLY A 34 2.10 10.40 -1.29
N LEU A 35 3.16 9.64 -1.58
CA LEU A 35 3.22 8.21 -1.30
C LEU A 35 4.12 7.93 -0.10
N ASP A 36 3.66 7.14 0.85
CA ASP A 36 4.45 6.75 2.02
C ASP A 36 5.65 5.87 1.64
N PHE A 37 5.51 5.00 0.63
CA PHE A 37 6.63 4.19 0.14
C PHE A 37 6.48 3.74 -1.31
N VAL A 38 7.64 3.54 -1.97
CA VAL A 38 7.76 2.88 -3.26
C VAL A 38 8.94 1.91 -3.19
N PHE A 39 8.79 0.70 -3.71
CA PHE A 39 9.88 -0.25 -3.86
C PHE A 39 9.82 -1.04 -5.16
N ARG A 40 10.98 -1.54 -5.59
CA ARG A 40 11.09 -2.51 -6.67
C ARG A 40 11.39 -3.87 -6.09
N LYS A 41 10.66 -4.89 -6.53
CA LYS A 41 10.99 -6.29 -6.29
C LYS A 41 10.95 -7.02 -7.62
N ASN A 42 12.08 -7.63 -8.00
CA ASN A 42 12.29 -8.20 -9.33
C ASN A 42 12.04 -7.14 -10.43
N ASN A 43 11.10 -7.41 -11.34
CA ASN A 43 10.75 -6.54 -12.47
C ASN A 43 9.42 -5.79 -12.26
N LYS A 44 8.88 -5.78 -11.04
CA LYS A 44 7.65 -5.06 -10.70
C LYS A 44 7.92 -3.92 -9.74
N ILE A 45 7.14 -2.86 -9.88
CA ILE A 45 7.09 -1.73 -8.94
C ILE A 45 5.92 -1.95 -8.00
N TYR A 46 6.16 -1.59 -6.75
CA TYR A 46 5.21 -1.62 -5.67
C TYR A 46 5.19 -0.26 -5.00
N PHE A 47 4.02 0.22 -4.61
CA PHE A 47 3.90 1.41 -3.78
C PHE A 47 2.69 1.33 -2.89
N GLY A 48 2.63 2.17 -1.87
CA GLY A 48 1.53 2.10 -0.94
C GLY A 48 1.42 3.27 0.00
N GLU A 49 0.34 3.20 0.76
CA GLU A 49 0.00 4.12 1.83
C GLU A 49 -0.12 3.33 3.13
N ALA A 50 0.43 3.88 4.20
CA ALA A 50 0.34 3.39 5.56
C ALA A 50 -0.50 4.35 6.40
N LYS A 51 -1.52 3.82 7.10
CA LYS A 51 -2.38 4.61 7.98
C LYS A 51 -2.64 3.87 9.28
N PHE A 52 -2.36 4.53 10.39
CA PHE A 52 -2.75 4.09 11.72
C PHE A 52 -3.99 4.85 12.15
N ILE A 53 -5.12 4.14 12.26
CA ILE A 53 -6.44 4.71 12.52
C ILE A 53 -6.83 4.35 13.95
N THR A 54 -6.85 5.35 14.83
CA THR A 54 -7.05 5.16 16.28
C THR A 54 -8.49 5.36 16.73
N ASP A 55 -9.30 6.06 15.93
CA ASP A 55 -10.67 6.40 16.29
C ASP A 55 -11.56 6.47 15.03
N SER A 56 -12.86 6.52 15.26
CA SER A 56 -13.89 6.76 14.26
C SER A 56 -14.14 8.26 14.09
N GLY A 57 -14.55 8.67 12.89
CA GLY A 57 -14.85 10.08 12.59
C GLY A 57 -14.47 10.46 11.17
N GLY A 58 -14.83 11.67 10.74
CA GLY A 58 -14.65 12.12 9.35
C GLY A 58 -13.19 12.08 8.89
N THR A 59 -12.27 12.70 9.64
CA THR A 59 -10.84 12.74 9.29
C THR A 59 -10.22 11.34 9.20
N GLN A 60 -10.52 10.47 10.16
CA GLN A 60 -10.01 9.10 10.23
C GLN A 60 -10.59 8.24 9.10
N THR A 61 -11.87 8.40 8.81
CA THR A 61 -12.53 7.72 7.68
C THR A 61 -11.94 8.14 6.35
N ASN A 62 -11.65 9.43 6.16
CA ASN A 62 -10.99 9.93 4.96
C ASN A 62 -9.58 9.35 4.79
N GLN A 63 -8.82 9.23 5.88
CA GLN A 63 -7.49 8.60 5.85
C GLN A 63 -7.56 7.13 5.42
N LEU A 64 -8.52 6.37 5.96
CA LEU A 64 -8.78 5.01 5.50
C LEU A 64 -9.14 4.97 4.01
N ASP A 65 -10.08 5.83 3.58
CA ASP A 65 -10.53 5.86 2.18
C ASP A 65 -9.41 6.21 1.20
N ILE A 66 -8.49 7.11 1.58
CA ILE A 66 -7.28 7.42 0.79
C ILE A 66 -6.46 6.16 0.57
N ALA A 67 -6.13 5.42 1.65
CA ALA A 67 -5.31 4.22 1.53
C ALA A 67 -6.01 3.10 0.76
N LEU A 68 -7.32 2.89 0.97
CA LEU A 68 -8.09 1.91 0.20
C LEU A 68 -8.21 2.29 -1.29
N ASN A 69 -8.26 3.59 -1.61
CA ASN A 69 -8.24 4.04 -3.00
C ASN A 69 -6.90 3.69 -3.67
N ILE A 70 -5.77 3.84 -2.96
CA ILE A 70 -4.46 3.38 -3.45
C ILE A 70 -4.47 1.87 -3.73
N ALA A 71 -4.98 1.06 -2.82
CA ALA A 71 -5.07 -0.39 -3.00
C ALA A 71 -5.86 -0.83 -4.25
N ARG A 72 -6.78 0.01 -4.74
CA ARG A 72 -7.55 -0.24 -5.98
C ARG A 72 -6.80 0.08 -7.27
N LYS A 73 -5.68 0.80 -7.21
CA LYS A 73 -4.92 1.26 -8.40
C LYS A 73 -3.92 0.24 -8.96
N SER A 74 -3.93 -1.00 -8.46
CA SER A 74 -3.07 -2.07 -8.99
C SER A 74 -3.39 -2.37 -10.47
N ASN A 75 -2.36 -2.65 -11.25
CA ASN A 75 -2.44 -3.03 -12.66
C ASN A 75 -1.32 -4.01 -13.05
N ASN A 76 -1.15 -4.27 -14.34
CA ASN A 76 -0.17 -5.23 -14.85
C ASN A 76 1.31 -4.83 -14.62
N LYS A 77 1.61 -3.53 -14.44
CA LYS A 77 2.96 -3.00 -14.26
C LYS A 77 3.27 -2.65 -12.82
N VAL A 78 2.25 -2.32 -12.03
CA VAL A 78 2.39 -1.82 -10.67
C VAL A 78 1.38 -2.48 -9.75
N GLU A 79 1.86 -2.99 -8.61
CA GLU A 79 1.01 -3.51 -7.55
C GLU A 79 1.00 -2.52 -6.38
N THR A 80 -0.18 -2.23 -5.85
CA THR A 80 -0.35 -1.29 -4.75
C THR A 80 -0.57 -2.01 -3.43
N ILE A 81 -0.26 -1.36 -2.31
CA ILE A 81 -0.42 -1.93 -0.97
C ILE A 81 -1.04 -0.87 -0.05
N ALA A 82 -2.07 -1.23 0.70
CA ALA A 82 -2.55 -0.42 1.82
C ALA A 82 -2.17 -1.10 3.13
N VAL A 83 -1.35 -0.42 3.93
CA VAL A 83 -0.96 -0.87 5.26
C VAL A 83 -1.84 -0.15 6.27
N ILE A 84 -2.84 -0.84 6.80
CA ILE A 84 -3.83 -0.27 7.72
C ILE A 84 -3.63 -0.89 9.09
N ASP A 85 -3.58 -0.09 10.15
CA ASP A 85 -3.53 -0.63 11.51
C ASP A 85 -4.44 0.15 12.47
N GLY A 86 -4.76 -0.45 13.61
CA GLY A 86 -5.70 0.09 14.61
C GLY A 86 -7.13 -0.39 14.45
N ILE A 87 -8.09 0.50 14.74
CA ILE A 87 -9.52 0.14 14.86
C ILE A 87 -10.20 -0.39 13.57
N PRO A 88 -9.71 -0.16 12.33
CA PRO A 88 -10.34 -0.71 11.12
C PRO A 88 -10.50 -2.22 11.11
N TRP A 89 -9.65 -2.95 11.85
CA TRP A 89 -9.71 -4.42 11.94
C TRP A 89 -10.78 -4.96 12.90
N ILE A 90 -11.32 -4.10 13.76
CA ILE A 90 -12.30 -4.50 14.79
C ILE A 90 -13.64 -3.75 14.64
N THR A 91 -13.69 -2.72 13.80
CA THR A 91 -14.90 -1.95 13.52
C THR A 91 -15.59 -2.47 12.26
N LYS A 92 -16.82 -2.97 12.41
CA LYS A 92 -17.61 -3.58 11.31
C LYS A 92 -17.64 -2.73 10.04
N ASN A 93 -17.96 -1.44 10.15
CA ASN A 93 -18.10 -0.57 8.97
C ASN A 93 -16.78 -0.41 8.20
N TYR A 94 -15.65 -0.36 8.91
CA TYR A 94 -14.33 -0.27 8.28
C TYR A 94 -13.88 -1.61 7.70
N LEU A 95 -14.20 -2.73 8.38
CA LEU A 95 -13.99 -4.06 7.82
C LEU A 95 -14.75 -4.24 6.49
N GLU A 96 -16.01 -3.79 6.39
CA GLU A 96 -16.76 -3.87 5.14
C GLU A 96 -16.13 -3.01 4.03
N LYS A 97 -15.59 -1.82 4.35
CA LYS A 97 -14.82 -1.01 3.40
C LYS A 97 -13.56 -1.72 2.91
N ILE A 98 -12.83 -2.38 3.81
CA ILE A 98 -11.63 -3.16 3.50
C ILE A 98 -11.99 -4.35 2.58
N LYS A 99 -13.03 -5.12 2.92
CA LYS A 99 -13.52 -6.24 2.11
C LYS A 99 -13.99 -5.81 0.72
N GLY A 100 -14.43 -4.56 0.57
CA GLY A 100 -14.80 -3.96 -0.70
C GLY A 100 -13.60 -3.57 -1.60
N VAL A 101 -12.36 -3.85 -1.20
CA VAL A 101 -11.19 -3.76 -2.08
C VAL A 101 -11.03 -5.10 -2.81
N PRO A 102 -11.02 -5.13 -4.15
CA PRO A 102 -11.03 -6.38 -4.92
C PRO A 102 -9.70 -7.15 -4.87
N ASN A 103 -8.62 -6.49 -4.45
CA ASN A 103 -7.27 -7.03 -4.43
C ASN A 103 -6.90 -7.48 -3.01
N ASN A 104 -6.11 -8.55 -2.90
CA ASN A 104 -5.58 -9.05 -1.62
C ASN A 104 -4.35 -8.25 -1.18
N ASN A 105 -4.46 -6.94 -1.11
CA ASN A 105 -3.35 -6.01 -0.89
C ASN A 105 -3.61 -4.96 0.20
N VAL A 106 -4.61 -5.20 1.05
CA VAL A 106 -4.85 -4.44 2.28
C VAL A 106 -4.47 -5.32 3.47
N LEU A 107 -3.54 -4.87 4.30
CA LEU A 107 -3.01 -5.68 5.41
C LEU A 107 -2.56 -4.83 6.61
N THR A 108 -2.46 -5.46 7.78
CA THR A 108 -1.81 -4.86 8.97
C THR A 108 -0.31 -4.78 8.78
N ALA A 109 0.32 -3.80 9.44
CA ALA A 109 1.78 -3.68 9.49
C ALA A 109 2.46 -4.98 9.98
N LEU A 110 1.78 -5.77 10.81
CA LEU A 110 2.28 -7.06 11.31
C LEU A 110 2.54 -8.08 10.19
N LEU A 111 1.73 -8.04 9.12
CA LEU A 111 1.85 -8.97 7.98
C LEU A 111 2.75 -8.41 6.87
N LEU A 112 3.17 -7.15 6.96
CA LEU A 112 3.92 -6.49 5.88
C LEU A 112 5.25 -7.18 5.54
N PRO A 113 6.09 -7.60 6.50
CA PRO A 113 7.35 -8.28 6.17
C PRO A 113 7.11 -9.60 5.44
N GLU A 114 6.15 -10.41 5.90
CA GLU A 114 5.80 -11.68 5.28
C GLU A 114 5.17 -11.49 3.90
N TYR A 115 4.23 -10.54 3.78
CA TYR A 115 3.61 -10.16 2.52
C TYR A 115 4.68 -9.76 1.51
N ILE A 116 5.56 -8.82 1.87
CA ILE A 116 6.66 -8.38 1.02
C ILE A 116 7.57 -9.55 0.68
N SER A 117 7.89 -10.46 1.60
CA SER A 117 8.72 -11.63 1.34
C SER A 117 8.10 -12.57 0.29
N ASN A 118 6.78 -12.75 0.34
CA ASN A 118 6.02 -13.68 -0.51
C ASN A 118 5.68 -13.14 -1.92
N LEU A 119 5.77 -11.82 -2.17
CA LEU A 119 5.76 -11.23 -3.53
C LEU A 119 6.84 -11.83 -4.43
#